data_AF-A0A5C6CRV1-F1
#
_entry.id   AF-A0A5C6CRV1-F1
#
_cell.length_a   1.000
_cell.length_b   1.000
_cell.length_c   1.000
_cell.angle_alpha   90.00
_cell.angle_beta   90.00
_cell.angle_gamma   90.00
#
_symmetry.space_group_name_H-M   'P 1'
#
loop_
_entity.id
_entity.type
_entity.pdbx_description
1 polymer ?
#
loop_
_entity_poly.entity_id
_entity_poly.type
_entity_poly.pdbx_seq_one_letter_code
_entity_poly.pdbx_strand_id
1 'polypeptide(L)'
;MSSIQNPSLSTVETVPADLQRLAEAISNLPSEQAVQLAPLIDAVIESTCRRRRILTLVQDALGQLRLDMKYLMFDLEATRRERDDYHAKLEEFEN
;
A
#
# COMPACT_ATOMS: atom_id res chain seq x y z
N MET A 1 -17.10 18.02 2.13
CA MET A 1 -16.92 17.42 0.79
C MET A 1 -15.64 17.97 0.18
N SER A 2 -14.61 17.15 0.13
CA SER A 2 -13.49 17.30 -0.79
C SER A 2 -13.01 15.89 -1.10
N SER A 3 -13.32 15.45 -2.32
CA SER A 3 -12.91 14.15 -2.84
C SER A 3 -11.39 14.07 -2.81
N ILE A 4 -10.84 13.27 -1.91
CA ILE A 4 -9.46 12.83 -2.00
C ILE A 4 -9.44 11.83 -3.16
N GLN A 5 -9.18 12.33 -4.36
CA GLN A 5 -8.80 11.48 -5.47
C GLN A 5 -7.48 10.81 -5.09
N ASN A 6 -7.57 9.51 -4.79
CA ASN A 6 -6.41 8.65 -4.62
C ASN A 6 -5.76 8.48 -6.00
N PRO A 7 -4.53 8.93 -6.27
CA PRO A 7 -3.93 8.82 -7.60
C PRO A 7 -3.35 7.41 -7.88
N SER A 8 -3.63 6.41 -7.06
CA SER A 8 -3.02 5.09 -7.14
C SER A 8 -3.82 4.10 -8.00
N LEU A 9 -4.00 4.39 -9.30
CA LEU A 9 -4.61 3.41 -10.23
C LEU A 9 -3.82 3.15 -11.51
N SER A 10 -2.51 3.41 -11.52
CA SER A 10 -1.67 2.95 -12.62
C SER A 10 -0.25 2.62 -12.20
N THR A 11 -0.07 1.80 -11.16
CA THR A 11 1.11 0.93 -11.16
C THR A 11 0.83 -0.18 -12.17
N VAL A 12 1.10 0.11 -13.44
CA VAL A 12 1.15 -0.93 -14.48
C VAL A 12 2.00 -2.05 -13.88
N GLU A 13 1.43 -3.25 -13.78
CA GLU A 13 2.06 -4.41 -13.15
C GLU A 13 3.20 -4.87 -14.07
N THR A 14 4.32 -4.14 -14.05
CA THR A 14 5.43 -4.31 -14.97
C THR A 14 6.32 -5.44 -14.49
N VAL A 15 6.61 -6.42 -15.34
CA VAL A 15 7.62 -7.43 -15.00
C VAL A 15 8.93 -6.70 -14.66
N PRO A 16 9.60 -7.03 -13.54
CA PRO A 16 10.91 -6.45 -13.22
C PRO A 16 11.88 -6.58 -14.39
N ALA A 17 12.63 -5.52 -14.70
CA ALA A 17 13.51 -5.48 -15.87
C ALA A 17 14.53 -6.62 -15.92
N ASP A 18 14.98 -7.12 -14.76
CA ASP A 18 15.87 -8.27 -14.67
C ASP A 18 15.18 -9.58 -15.10
N LEU A 19 13.92 -9.78 -14.70
CA LEU A 19 13.14 -10.95 -15.09
C LEU A 19 12.76 -10.90 -16.57
N GLN A 20 12.54 -9.70 -17.12
CA GLN A 20 12.31 -9.52 -18.55
C GLN A 20 13.56 -9.87 -19.37
N ARG A 21 14.72 -9.35 -18.96
CA ARG A 21 16.02 -9.74 -19.57
C ARG A 21 16.31 -11.23 -19.44
N LEU A 22 15.92 -11.86 -18.32
CA LEU A 22 16.09 -13.30 -18.13
C LEU A 22 15.18 -14.11 -19.06
N ALA A 23 13.92 -13.71 -19.22
CA ALA A 23 13.00 -14.34 -20.17
C ALA A 23 13.51 -14.22 -21.62
N GLU A 24 14.00 -13.03 -22.01
CA GLU A 24 14.64 -12.81 -23.32
C GLU A 24 15.87 -13.72 -23.50
N ALA A 25 16.74 -13.83 -22.50
CA ALA A 25 17.90 -14.71 -22.56
C ALA A 25 17.51 -16.19 -22.72
N ILE A 26 16.48 -16.65 -22.02
CA ILE A 26 15.95 -18.02 -22.16
C ILE A 26 15.37 -18.25 -23.55
N SER A 27 14.69 -17.25 -24.13
CA SER A 27 14.12 -17.35 -25.48
C SER A 27 15.16 -17.50 -26.59
N ASN A 28 16.40 -17.06 -26.34
CA ASN A 28 17.52 -17.17 -27.28
C ASN A 28 18.27 -18.52 -27.17
N LEU A 29 17.88 -19.40 -26.23
CA LEU A 29 18.46 -20.74 -26.11
C LEU A 29 17.93 -21.67 -27.20
N PRO A 30 18.66 -22.77 -27.53
CA PRO A 30 18.13 -23.78 -28.43
C PRO A 30 16.81 -24.38 -27.88
N SER A 31 15.94 -24.82 -28.80
CA SER A 31 14.53 -25.09 -28.50
C SER A 31 14.31 -26.11 -27.39
N GLU A 32 15.18 -27.12 -27.28
CA GLU A 32 15.06 -28.17 -26.26
C GLU A 32 15.27 -27.63 -24.83
N GLN A 33 16.23 -26.72 -24.63
CA GLN A 33 16.45 -26.09 -23.33
C GLN A 33 15.41 -24.99 -23.06
N ALA A 34 15.07 -24.19 -24.08
CA ALA A 34 14.09 -23.12 -23.95
C ALA A 34 12.71 -23.65 -23.53
N VAL A 35 12.26 -24.77 -24.12
CA VAL A 35 10.97 -25.39 -23.78
C VAL A 35 10.93 -25.89 -22.33
N GLN A 36 12.04 -26.41 -21.81
CA GLN A 36 12.10 -26.86 -20.41
C GLN A 36 12.10 -25.70 -19.41
N LEU A 37 12.74 -24.58 -19.77
CA LEU A 37 12.91 -23.41 -18.88
C LEU A 37 11.74 -22.43 -18.94
N ALA A 38 11.03 -22.33 -20.07
CA ALA A 38 9.89 -21.44 -20.28
C ALA A 38 8.84 -21.49 -19.14
N PRO A 39 8.29 -22.67 -18.75
CA PRO A 39 7.28 -22.70 -17.69
C PRO A 39 7.84 -22.29 -16.32
N LEU A 40 9.14 -22.50 -16.07
CA LEU A 40 9.79 -22.11 -14.81
C LEU A 40 9.93 -20.60 -14.71
N ILE A 41 10.36 -19.94 -15.79
CA ILE A 41 10.48 -18.48 -15.79
C ILE A 41 9.11 -17.81 -15.72
N ASP A 42 8.09 -18.36 -16.39
CA ASP A 42 6.71 -17.86 -16.32
C ASP A 42 6.18 -17.92 -14.88
N ALA A 43 6.38 -19.03 -14.17
CA ALA A 43 5.98 -19.17 -12.77
C ALA A 43 6.73 -18.19 -11.83
N VAL A 44 8.01 -17.92 -12.10
CA VAL A 44 8.80 -16.94 -11.33
C VAL A 44 8.30 -15.50 -11.58
N ILE A 45 7.98 -15.16 -12.83
CA ILE A 45 7.40 -13.86 -13.18
C ILE A 45 6.04 -13.68 -12.49
N GLU A 46 5.15 -14.67 -12.62
CA GLU A 46 3.82 -14.62 -12.01
C GLU A 46 3.91 -14.46 -10.49
N SER A 47 4.70 -15.30 -9.82
CA SER A 47 4.84 -15.25 -8.36
C SER A 47 5.48 -13.93 -7.89
N THR A 48 6.35 -13.32 -8.69
CA THR A 48 6.98 -12.04 -8.37
C THR A 48 6.01 -10.87 -8.54
N CYS A 49 5.24 -10.84 -9.64
CA CYS A 49 4.18 -9.87 -9.84
C CYS A 49 3.14 -9.95 -8.72
N ARG A 50 2.68 -11.16 -8.39
CA ARG A 50 1.73 -11.39 -7.30
C ARG A 50 2.25 -10.91 -5.95
N ARG A 51 3.51 -11.23 -5.60
CA ARG A 51 4.14 -10.77 -4.35
C ARG A 51 4.16 -9.24 -4.27
N ARG A 52 4.54 -8.57 -5.34
CA ARG A 52 4.54 -7.10 -5.40
C ARG A 52 3.14 -6.53 -5.24
N ARG A 53 2.13 -7.10 -5.89
CA ARG A 53 0.73 -6.68 -5.74
C ARG A 53 0.25 -6.80 -4.30
N ILE A 54 0.55 -7.91 -3.62
CA ILE A 54 0.24 -8.09 -2.19
C ILE A 54 0.93 -7.01 -1.36
N LEU A 55 2.23 -6.78 -1.58
CA LEU A 55 2.98 -5.75 -0.85
C LEU A 55 2.40 -4.35 -1.05
N THR A 56 2.02 -3.99 -2.29
CA THR A 56 1.37 -2.71 -2.58
C THR A 56 0.05 -2.58 -1.82
N LEU A 57 -0.82 -3.60 -1.85
CA LEU A 57 -2.09 -3.58 -1.10
C LEU A 57 -1.87 -3.44 0.41
N VAL A 58 -0.86 -4.11 0.95
CA VAL A 58 -0.49 -3.98 2.38
C VAL A 58 0.03 -2.57 2.68
N GLN A 59 0.87 -2.00 1.81
CA GLN A 59 1.39 -0.64 1.97
C GLN A 59 0.27 0.39 1.93
N ASP A 60 -0.70 0.24 1.01
CA ASP A 60 -1.86 1.12 0.91
C ASP A 60 -2.73 1.03 2.17
N ALA A 61 -3.02 -0.19 2.65
CA ALA A 61 -3.79 -0.41 3.87
C ALA A 61 -3.11 0.17 5.12
N LEU A 62 -1.78 0.01 5.25
CA LEU A 62 -1.01 0.63 6.33
C LEU A 62 -0.99 2.15 6.21
N GLY A 63 -0.93 2.68 4.98
CA GLY A 63 -1.04 4.11 4.70
C GLY A 63 -2.37 4.68 5.18
N GLN A 64 -3.47 3.99 4.86
CA GLN A 64 -4.81 4.34 5.30
C GLN A 64 -4.94 4.28 6.83
N LEU A 65 -4.52 3.18 7.46
CA LEU A 65 -4.56 3.04 8.91
C LEU A 65 -3.79 4.16 9.62
N ARG A 66 -2.61 4.52 9.10
CA ARG A 66 -1.83 5.63 9.66
C ARG A 66 -2.55 6.97 9.55
N LEU A 67 -3.33 7.19 8.49
CA LEU A 67 -4.16 8.39 8.35
C LEU A 67 -5.32 8.36 9.36
N ASP A 68 -6.00 7.22 9.48
CA ASP A 68 -7.11 7.03 10.43
C ASP A 68 -6.65 7.27 11.88
N MET A 69 -5.45 6.80 12.24
CA MET A 69 -4.85 7.09 13.55
C MET A 69 -4.61 8.58 13.78
N LYS A 70 -4.23 9.35 12.75
CA LYS A 70 -4.06 10.81 12.87
C LYS A 70 -5.39 11.50 13.12
N TYR A 71 -6.46 11.07 12.44
CA TYR A 71 -7.81 11.60 12.69
C TYR A 71 -8.28 11.28 14.10
N LEU A 72 -8.11 10.04 14.56
CA LEU A 72 -8.50 9.66 15.91
C LEU A 72 -7.78 10.48 16.98
N MET A 73 -6.47 10.72 16.81
CA MET A 73 -5.69 11.56 17.72
C MET A 73 -6.19 13.01 17.73
N PHE A 74 -6.53 13.56 16.57
CA PHE A 74 -7.09 14.91 16.45
C PHE A 74 -8.44 15.03 17.17
N ASP A 75 -9.36 14.09 16.92
CA ASP A 75 -10.67 14.07 17.57
C ASP A 75 -10.55 13.89 19.09
N LEU A 76 -9.58 13.09 19.56
CA LEU A 76 -9.29 12.92 20.98
C LEU A 76 -8.78 14.23 21.61
N GLU A 77 -7.94 14.99 20.92
CA GLU A 77 -7.48 16.29 21.42
C GLU A 77 -8.61 17.31 21.46
N ALA A 78 -9.49 17.32 20.46
CA ALA A 78 -10.67 18.19 20.45
C ALA A 78 -11.60 17.89 21.64
N THR A 79 -11.95 16.62 21.84
CA THR A 79 -12.82 16.21 22.97
C THR A 79 -12.19 16.45 24.34
N ARG A 80 -10.85 16.35 24.46
CA ARG A 80 -10.13 16.74 25.69
C ARG A 80 -10.24 18.23 25.96
N ARG A 81 -10.00 19.08 24.96
CA ARG A 81 -10.12 20.54 25.12
C ARG A 81 -11.55 20.93 25.52
N GLU A 82 -12.55 20.39 24.83
CA GLU A 82 -13.96 20.65 25.17
C GLU A 82 -14.28 20.25 26.61
N ARG A 83 -13.83 19.07 27.04
CA ARG A 83 -14.01 18.62 28.43
C ARG A 83 -13.33 19.57 29.42
N ASP A 84 -12.11 19.99 29.15
CA ASP A 84 -11.35 20.88 30.05
C ASP A 84 -12.03 22.27 30.13
N ASP A 85 -12.55 22.79 29.01
CA ASP A 85 -13.34 24.03 28.97
C ASP A 85 -14.65 23.91 29.77
N TYR A 86 -15.32 22.75 29.72
CA TYR A 86 -16.52 22.52 30.53
C TYR A 86 -16.22 22.43 32.02
N HIS A 87 -15.11 21.79 32.42
CA HIS A 87 -14.69 21.74 33.82
C HIS A 87 -14.37 23.14 34.35
N ALA A 88 -13.61 23.94 33.60
CA ALA A 88 -13.28 25.31 34.00
C ALA A 88 -14.54 26.16 34.24
N LYS A 89 -15.54 26.05 33.34
CA LYS A 89 -16.83 26.76 33.51
C LYS A 89 -17.59 26.29 34.75
N LEU A 90 -17.60 24.99 35.04
CA LEU A 90 -18.26 24.48 36.26
C LEU A 90 -17.60 25.02 37.53
N GLU A 91 -16.26 25.05 37.58
CA GLU A 91 -15.52 25.65 38.70
C GLU A 91 -15.80 27.15 38.86
N GLU A 92 -16.02 27.88 37.76
CA GLU A 92 -16.46 29.28 37.80
C GLU A 92 -17.90 29.45 38.34
N PHE A 93 -18.80 28.50 38.07
CA PHE A 93 -20.18 28.56 38.58
C PHE A 93 -20.32 28.16 40.06
N GLU A 94 -19.38 27.38 40.58
CA GLU A 94 -19.38 26.91 41.98
C GLU A 94 -18.73 27.90 42.97
N ASN A 95 -17.99 28.91 42.47
CA ASN A 95 -17.39 30.00 43.26
C ASN A 95 -18.22 31.28 43.22
#